data_AF-A0A242LC41-F1
#
_entry.id   AF-A0A242LC41-F1
#
_cell.length_a   1.000
_cell.length_b   1.000
_cell.length_c   1.000
_cell.angle_alpha   90.00
_cell.angle_beta   90.00
_cell.angle_gamma   90.00
#
_symmetry.space_group_name_H-M   'P 1'
#
loop_
_entity.id
_entity.type
_entity.pdbx_description
1 polymer ?
#
loop_
_entity_poly.entity_id
_entity_poly.type
_entity_poly.pdbx_seq_one_letter_code
_entity_poly.pdbx_strand_id
1 'polypeptide(L)'
;MKVMTVCGSLKFKDEMMKIGMQLELAGNAVLLPIFPANEETATFTEEELAILGRMHIEKIKLSDAIVVINVNNYIGTSLSLIHI
;
A
#
# COMPACT_ATOMS: atom_id res chain seq x y z
N MET A 1 6.70 -18.73 5.45
CA MET A 1 6.33 -17.64 4.53
C MET A 1 4.96 -17.13 4.94
N LYS A 2 4.80 -15.82 5.10
CA LYS A 2 3.50 -15.15 5.27
C LYS A 2 3.24 -14.25 4.07
N VAL A 3 1.97 -14.06 3.70
CA VAL A 3 1.54 -13.04 2.74
C VAL A 3 1.25 -11.76 3.52
N MET A 4 1.94 -10.67 3.20
CA MET A 4 1.85 -9.40 3.92
C MET A 4 1.49 -8.27 2.96
N THR A 5 0.43 -7.51 3.28
CA THR A 5 0.14 -6.28 2.55
C THR A 5 0.77 -5.09 3.26
N VAL A 6 1.56 -4.30 2.54
CA VAL A 6 2.07 -3.02 3.03
C VAL A 6 1.07 -1.93 2.66
N CYS A 7 0.61 -1.17 3.66
CA CYS A 7 -0.33 -0.06 3.52
C CYS A 7 0.36 1.25 3.90
N GLY A 8 0.01 2.35 3.24
CA GLY A 8 0.55 3.67 3.55
C GLY A 8 0.08 4.72 2.57
N SER A 9 0.42 5.98 2.83
CA SER A 9 0.19 7.05 1.85
C SER A 9 1.11 6.88 0.65
N LEU A 10 0.61 7.06 -0.58
CA LEU A 10 1.44 7.07 -1.79
C LEU A 10 2.58 8.11 -1.73
N LYS A 11 2.47 9.14 -0.87
CA LYS A 11 3.54 10.10 -0.57
C LYS A 11 4.80 9.45 0.03
N PHE A 12 4.65 8.30 0.67
CA PHE A 12 5.73 7.53 1.30
C PHE A 12 6.03 6.25 0.51
N LYS A 13 5.97 6.34 -0.82
CA LYS A 13 6.25 5.25 -1.75
C LYS A 13 7.63 4.64 -1.48
N ASP A 14 8.65 5.48 -1.32
CA ASP A 14 10.02 5.02 -1.11
C ASP A 14 10.17 4.23 0.20
N GLU A 15 9.54 4.70 1.28
CA GLU A 15 9.49 3.98 2.55
C GLU A 15 8.73 2.65 2.41
N MET A 16 7.60 2.63 1.72
CA MET A 16 6.83 1.40 1.49
C MET A 16 7.63 0.39 0.66
N MET A 17 8.31 0.82 -0.40
CA MET A 17 9.17 -0.05 -1.21
C MET A 17 10.35 -0.59 -0.40
N LYS A 18 10.99 0.25 0.42
CA LYS A 18 12.10 -0.17 1.30
C LYS A 18 11.65 -1.22 2.30
N ILE A 19 10.52 -1.02 2.97
CA ILE A 19 9.98 -2.00 3.93
C ILE A 19 9.54 -3.27 3.21
N GLY A 20 8.90 -3.15 2.03
CA GLY A 20 8.53 -4.31 1.22
C GLY A 20 9.74 -5.19 0.87
N MET A 21 10.82 -4.57 0.40
CA MET A 21 12.08 -5.28 0.12
C MET A 21 12.64 -5.98 1.37
N GLN A 22 12.63 -5.32 2.52
CA GLN A 22 13.10 -5.93 3.77
C GLN A 22 12.25 -7.14 4.19
N LEU A 23 10.94 -7.05 4.03
CA LEU A 23 10.00 -8.13 4.34
C LEU A 23 10.16 -9.33 3.40
N GLU A 24 10.41 -9.09 2.11
CA GLU A 24 10.69 -10.15 1.14
C GLU A 24 12.03 -10.83 1.41
N LEU A 25 13.09 -10.06 1.70
CA LEU A 25 14.39 -10.60 2.12
C LEU A 25 14.31 -11.44 3.39
N ALA A 26 13.31 -11.18 4.25
CA ALA A 26 13.00 -11.98 5.44
C ALA A 26 12.16 -13.24 5.14
N GLY A 27 11.86 -13.56 3.87
CA GLY A 27 11.16 -14.78 3.47
C GLY A 27 9.62 -14.67 3.47
N ASN A 28 9.07 -13.47 3.33
CA ASN A 28 7.63 -13.22 3.19
C ASN A 28 7.26 -12.90 1.73
N ALA A 29 6.01 -13.15 1.35
CA ALA A 29 5.45 -12.67 0.09
C ALA A 29 4.78 -11.32 0.34
N VAL A 30 5.17 -10.27 -0.38
CA VAL A 30 4.71 -8.90 -0.09
C VAL A 30 3.79 -8.37 -1.18
N LEU A 31 2.68 -7.77 -0.77
CA LEU A 31 1.72 -7.08 -1.63
C LEU A 31 1.81 -5.57 -1.36
N LEU A 32 2.33 -4.81 -2.32
CA LEU A 32 2.36 -3.35 -2.29
C LEU A 32 1.12 -2.76 -3.00
N PRO A 33 0.70 -1.52 -2.69
CA PRO A 33 -0.19 -0.77 -3.56
C PRO A 33 0.48 -0.58 -4.94
N ILE A 34 -0.32 -0.38 -5.99
CA ILE A 34 0.23 -0.05 -7.30
C ILE A 34 0.72 1.40 -7.27
N PHE A 35 1.97 1.60 -7.68
CA PHE A 35 2.55 2.93 -7.86
C PHE A 35 2.50 3.31 -9.34
N PRO A 36 2.10 4.54 -9.69
CA PRO A 36 2.24 5.01 -11.06
C PRO A 36 3.72 5.00 -11.49
N ALA A 37 3.96 4.59 -12.73
CA ALA A 37 5.31 4.54 -13.30
C ALA A 37 5.90 5.94 -13.56
N ASN A 38 5.04 6.94 -13.77
CA ASN A 38 5.45 8.33 -13.94
C ASN A 38 4.61 9.23 -13.00
N GLU A 39 5.22 9.69 -11.92
CA GLU A 39 4.54 10.51 -10.90
C GLU A 39 4.20 11.92 -11.38
N GLU A 40 4.94 12.45 -12.36
CA GLU A 40 4.71 13.80 -12.88
C GLU A 40 3.50 13.88 -13.83
N THR A 41 3.09 12.75 -14.43
CA THR A 41 1.99 12.71 -15.42
C THR A 41 0.85 11.77 -15.03
N ALA A 42 0.95 11.05 -13.92
CA ALA A 42 -0.10 10.14 -13.47
C ALA A 42 -1.26 10.91 -12.83
N THR A 43 -2.19 11.35 -13.66
CA THR A 43 -3.51 11.79 -13.22
C THR A 43 -4.47 10.61 -13.31
N PHE A 44 -4.88 10.08 -12.16
CA PHE A 44 -5.98 9.12 -12.09
C PHE A 44 -7.30 9.87 -11.95
N THR A 45 -8.32 9.42 -12.67
CA THR A 45 -9.71 9.81 -12.43
C THR A 45 -10.17 9.32 -11.05
N GLU A 46 -11.23 9.92 -10.51
CA GLU A 46 -11.81 9.46 -9.24
C GLU A 46 -12.26 7.99 -9.29
N GLU A 47 -12.76 7.54 -10.44
CA GLU A 47 -13.16 6.15 -10.65
C GLU A 47 -11.97 5.19 -10.62
N GLU A 48 -10.86 5.55 -11.28
CA GLU A 48 -9.62 4.77 -11.23
C GLU A 48 -9.05 4.72 -9.81
N LEU A 49 -9.04 5.83 -9.08
CA LEU A 49 -8.62 5.86 -7.67
C LEU A 49 -9.50 4.94 -6.81
N ALA A 50 -10.82 4.93 -7.05
CA ALA A 50 -11.74 4.04 -6.34
C ALA A 50 -11.47 2.56 -6.67
N ILE A 51 -11.17 2.23 -7.92
CA ILE A 51 -10.79 0.87 -8.34
C ILE A 51 -9.48 0.45 -7.65
N LEU A 52 -8.45 1.29 -7.70
CA LEU A 52 -7.16 1.02 -7.07
C LEU A 52 -7.30 0.81 -5.56
N GLY A 53 -8.12 1.65 -4.90
CA GLY A 53 -8.46 1.48 -3.49
C GLY A 53 -9.13 0.14 -3.20
N ARG A 54 -10.14 -0.26 -3.99
CA ARG A 54 -10.81 -1.56 -3.85
C ARG A 54 -9.85 -2.73 -4.05
N MET A 55 -9.00 -2.68 -5.06
CA MET A 55 -8.02 -3.75 -5.31
C MET A 55 -6.96 -3.84 -4.21
N HIS A 56 -6.61 -2.72 -3.57
CA HIS A 56 -5.75 -2.76 -2.39
C HIS A 56 -6.44 -3.41 -1.18
N ILE A 57 -7.74 -3.19 -0.99
CA ILE A 57 -8.53 -3.90 0.03
C ILE A 57 -8.57 -5.41 -0.26
N GLU A 58 -8.70 -5.83 -1.52
CA GLU A 58 -8.61 -7.26 -1.86
C GLU A 58 -7.23 -7.86 -1.53
N LYS A 59 -6.13 -7.12 -1.73
CA LYS A 59 -4.79 -7.55 -1.27
C LYS A 59 -4.74 -7.75 0.25
N ILE A 60 -5.35 -6.85 1.02
CA ILE A 60 -5.47 -6.98 2.48
C ILE A 60 -6.20 -8.26 2.85
N LYS A 61 -7.34 -8.56 2.21
CA LYS A 61 -8.11 -9.79 2.46
C LYS A 61 -7.35 -11.07 2.16
N LEU A 62 -6.41 -11.03 1.21
CA LEU A 62 -5.56 -12.16 0.84
C LEU A 62 -4.33 -12.33 1.76
N SER A 63 -4.10 -11.41 2.68
CA SER A 63 -2.88 -11.38 3.50
C SER A 63 -3.07 -11.96 4.89
N ASP A 64 -2.04 -12.62 5.40
CA ASP A 64 -1.95 -13.07 6.78
C ASP A 64 -1.75 -11.90 7.76
N ALA A 65 -1.19 -10.78 7.27
CA ALA A 65 -0.93 -9.59 8.07
C ALA A 65 -0.90 -8.31 7.20
N ILE A 66 -1.15 -7.17 7.86
CA ILE A 66 -0.97 -5.84 7.29
C ILE A 66 0.20 -5.12 7.98
N VAL A 67 0.96 -4.36 7.21
CA VAL A 67 2.06 -3.53 7.69
C VAL A 67 1.77 -2.09 7.30
N VAL A 68 1.43 -1.25 8.29
CA VAL A 68 1.06 0.15 8.04
C VAL A 68 2.27 1.06 8.22
N ILE A 69 2.67 1.74 7.16
CA ILE A 69 3.72 2.75 7.17
C ILE A 69 3.12 4.09 7.61
N ASN A 70 3.43 4.46 8.85
CA ASN A 70 3.00 5.71 9.45
C ASN A 70 4.22 6.62 9.69
N VAL A 71 4.50 7.52 8.74
CA VAL A 71 5.56 8.52 8.88
C VAL A 71 4.98 9.77 9.54
N ASN A 72 5.59 10.22 10.64
CA ASN A 72 5.23 11.45 11.36
C ASN A 72 3.76 11.56 11.81
N ASN A 73 3.09 10.45 12.12
CA ASN A 73 1.66 10.42 12.45
C ASN A 73 0.76 10.98 11.32
N TYR A 74 1.18 10.85 10.07
CA TYR A 74 0.38 11.27 8.92
C TYR A 74 -0.85 10.37 8.75
N ILE A 75 -2.04 10.95 8.89
CA ILE A 75 -3.31 10.29 8.58
C ILE A 75 -3.84 10.87 7.26
N GLY A 76 -3.70 10.09 6.19
CA GLY A 76 -4.34 10.40 4.90
C GLY A 76 -5.79 9.93 4.87
N THR A 77 -6.61 10.51 3.99
CA THR A 77 -8.04 10.12 3.81
C THR A 77 -8.22 8.63 3.48
N SER A 78 -7.23 8.01 2.86
CA SER A 78 -7.20 6.58 2.52
C SER A 78 -6.97 5.66 3.72
N LEU A 79 -6.31 6.14 4.79
CA LEU A 79 -6.06 5.36 6.02
C LEU A 79 -7.33 5.21 6.85
N SER A 80 -8.22 6.20 6.82
CA SER A 80 -9.51 6.20 7.51
C SER A 80 -10.56 5.23 6.92
N LEU A 81 -10.31 4.69 5.72
CA LEU A 81 -11.22 3.74 5.05
C LEU A 81 -10.92 2.27 5.38
N ILE A 82 -9.82 1.99 6.09
CA ILE A 82 -9.53 0.65 6.61
C ILE A 82 -10.20 0.53 7.98
N HIS A 83 -11.49 0.19 7.99
CA HIS A 83 -12.12 -0.36 9.19
C HIS A 83 -11.69 -1.83 9.29
N ILE A 84 -10.75 -2.12 10.19
CA ILE A 84 -10.33 -3.49 10.55
C ILE A 84 -11.41 -4.09 11.47
#